data_AF-A0A1G8KNM8-F1
#
_entry.id   AF-A0A1G8KNM8-F1
#
_cell.length_a   1.000
_cell.length_b   1.000
_cell.length_c   1.000
_cell.angle_alpha   90.00
_cell.angle_beta   90.00
_cell.angle_gamma   90.00
#
_symmetry.space_group_name_H-M   'P 1'
#
loop_
_entity.id
_entity.type
_entity.pdbx_description
1 polymer ?
#
loop_
_entity_poly.entity_id
_entity_poly.type
_entity_poly.pdbx_seq_one_letter_code
_entity_poly.pdbx_strand_id
1 'polypeptide(L)'
;MTEEPENGIHPRAIETVMRSLSTLYDSQVWVSTHSPIVLANTELSEVLAARLNPDGSVAVIRGDQHPRLVDWRGGLDLGSLFAAGVLS
;
A
#
# COMPACT_ATOMS: atom_id res chain seq x y z
N MET A 1 -9.59 2.93 11.33
CA MET A 1 -9.48 1.71 10.52
C MET A 1 -10.46 1.87 9.36
N THR A 2 -9.97 1.81 8.13
CA THR A 2 -10.79 1.77 6.91
C THR A 2 -10.37 0.58 6.08
N GLU A 3 -11.33 -0.15 5.52
CA GLU A 3 -11.06 -1.34 4.72
C GLU A 3 -11.43 -1.06 3.26
N GLU A 4 -10.50 -1.35 2.35
CA GLU A 4 -10.66 -1.25 0.89
C GLU A 4 -11.30 0.08 0.44
N PRO A 5 -10.69 1.25 0.74
CA PRO A 5 -11.23 2.56 0.36
C PRO A 5 -11.43 2.73 -1.15
N GLU A 6 -10.83 1.87 -1.97
CA GLU A 6 -11.04 1.80 -3.42
C GLU A 6 -12.43 1.27 -3.83
N ASN A 7 -13.12 0.51 -2.97
CA ASN A 7 -14.35 -0.19 -3.35
C ASN A 7 -15.50 0.78 -3.62
N GLY A 8 -16.05 0.70 -4.83
CA GLY A 8 -17.15 1.57 -5.28
C GLY A 8 -16.74 3.01 -5.61
N ILE A 9 -15.45 3.33 -5.54
CA ILE A 9 -14.92 4.66 -5.85
C ILE A 9 -14.28 4.64 -7.24
N HIS A 10 -14.58 5.65 -8.05
CA HIS A 10 -13.94 5.80 -9.35
C HIS A 10 -12.41 5.95 -9.15
N PRO A 11 -11.54 5.28 -9.96
CA PRO A 11 -10.09 5.31 -9.79
C PRO A 11 -9.47 6.70 -9.55
N ARG A 12 -9.95 7.70 -10.29
CA ARG A 12 -9.49 9.10 -10.15
C ARG A 12 -9.86 9.78 -8.82
N ALA A 13 -10.84 9.27 -8.09
CA ALA A 13 -11.26 9.82 -6.81
C ALA A 13 -10.49 9.21 -5.62
N ILE A 14 -9.78 8.09 -5.82
CA ILE A 14 -8.99 7.43 -4.77
C ILE A 14 -7.88 8.35 -4.25
N GLU A 15 -7.21 9.08 -5.14
CA GLU A 15 -6.18 10.06 -4.74
C GLU A 15 -6.75 11.08 -3.74
N THR A 16 -7.93 11.64 -4.02
CA THR A 16 -8.59 12.60 -3.13
C THR A 16 -8.93 11.98 -1.78
N VAL A 17 -9.37 10.73 -1.76
CA VAL A 17 -9.64 9.99 -0.51
C VAL A 17 -8.35 9.81 0.29
N MET A 18 -7.28 9.31 -0.33
CA MET A 18 -5.99 9.09 0.33
C MET A 18 -5.39 10.39 0.87
N ARG A 19 -5.46 11.47 0.09
CA ARG A 19 -5.06 12.81 0.52
C ARG A 19 -5.88 13.32 1.70
N SER A 20 -7.19 13.06 1.70
CA SER A 20 -8.04 13.45 2.84
C SER A 20 -7.65 12.69 4.10
N LEU A 21 -7.39 11.38 3.97
CA LEU A 21 -6.94 10.54 5.10
C LEU A 21 -5.57 10.98 5.64
N SER A 22 -4.62 11.38 4.77
CA SER A 22 -3.29 11.82 5.20
C SER A 22 -3.28 13.18 5.89
N THR A 23 -4.32 14.01 5.71
CA THR A 23 -4.45 15.30 6.39
C THR A 23 -5.01 15.23 7.82
N LEU A 24 -5.36 14.04 8.30
CA LEU A 24 -5.84 13.85 9.67
C LEU A 24 -4.68 13.99 10.66
N TYR A 25 -4.56 15.18 11.27
CA TYR A 25 -3.58 15.44 12.32
C TYR A 25 -3.88 14.64 13.61
N ASP A 26 -2.83 14.31 14.35
CA ASP A 26 -2.88 13.60 15.64
C ASP A 26 -3.66 12.28 15.64
N SER A 27 -3.77 11.63 14.47
CA SER A 27 -4.51 10.39 14.28
C SER A 27 -3.69 9.37 13.47
N GLN A 28 -3.85 8.08 13.80
CA GLN A 28 -3.30 6.99 12.98
C GLN A 28 -4.45 6.29 12.26
N VAL A 29 -4.36 6.24 10.92
CA VAL A 29 -5.33 5.53 10.08
C VAL A 29 -4.69 4.27 9.52
N TRP A 30 -5.33 3.13 9.78
CA TRP A 30 -5.01 1.86 9.13
C TRP A 30 -5.90 1.68 7.91
N VAL A 31 -5.27 1.41 6.77
CA VAL A 31 -5.92 1.16 5.47
C VAL A 31 -5.51 -0.24 5.01
N SER A 32 -6.47 -1.13 4.81
CA SER A 32 -6.24 -2.37 4.06
C SER A 32 -6.59 -2.14 2.59
N THR A 33 -5.76 -2.67 1.69
CA THR A 33 -5.96 -2.49 0.24
C THR A 33 -5.31 -3.63 -0.53
N HIS A 34 -5.89 -3.94 -1.68
CA HIS A 34 -5.26 -4.77 -2.73
C HIS A 34 -5.03 -3.96 -4.02
N SER A 35 -5.27 -2.64 -3.97
CA SER A 35 -5.27 -1.75 -5.12
C SER A 35 -3.89 -1.12 -5.35
N PRO A 36 -3.29 -1.29 -6.55
CA PRO A 36 -2.08 -0.55 -6.91
C PRO A 36 -2.30 0.97 -6.92
N ILE A 37 -3.53 1.45 -7.11
CA ILE A 37 -3.83 2.89 -7.12
C ILE A 37 -3.70 3.48 -5.72
N VAL A 38 -4.08 2.73 -4.68
CA VAL A 38 -3.87 3.15 -3.29
C VAL A 38 -2.38 3.19 -2.98
N LEU A 39 -1.63 2.13 -3.36
CA LEU A 39 -0.17 2.08 -3.16
C LEU A 39 0.59 3.21 -3.87
N ALA A 40 0.12 3.66 -5.04
CA ALA A 40 0.71 4.80 -5.74
C ALA A 40 0.57 6.13 -4.99
N ASN A 41 -0.30 6.21 -3.97
CA ASN A 41 -0.55 7.39 -3.15
C ASN A 41 -0.02 7.23 -1.70
N THR A 42 0.89 6.28 -1.46
CA THR A 42 1.47 6.00 -0.14
C THR A 42 3.00 5.97 -0.23
N GLU A 43 3.69 6.32 0.85
CA GLU A 43 5.14 6.15 0.94
C GLU A 43 5.51 4.71 1.31
N LEU A 44 6.65 4.21 0.82
CA LEU A 44 7.07 2.82 1.08
C LEU A 44 7.24 2.53 2.59
N SER A 45 7.67 3.52 3.37
CA SER A 45 7.81 3.41 4.83
C SER A 45 6.48 3.28 5.58
N GLU A 46 5.36 3.59 4.93
CA GLU A 46 4.00 3.52 5.48
C GLU A 46 3.31 2.19 5.14
N VAL A 47 3.94 1.37 4.29
CA VAL A 47 3.37 0.11 3.80
C VAL A 47 3.75 -1.06 4.71
N LEU A 48 2.79 -1.93 4.97
CA LEU A 48 3.01 -3.25 5.55
C LEU A 48 2.54 -4.31 4.56
N ALA A 49 3.47 -5.12 4.06
CA ALA A 49 3.20 -6.20 3.13
C ALA A 49 2.89 -7.48 3.92
N ALA A 50 1.67 -7.98 3.78
CA ALA A 50 1.22 -9.23 4.40
C ALA A 50 1.17 -10.36 3.36
N ARG A 51 1.64 -11.55 3.75
CA ARG A 51 1.58 -12.77 2.94
C ARG A 51 1.10 -13.94 3.78
N LEU A 52 0.17 -14.72 3.22
CA LEU A 52 -0.19 -16.03 3.74
C LEU A 52 0.83 -17.06 3.24
N ASN A 53 1.50 -17.73 4.17
CA ASN A 53 2.44 -18.80 3.87
C ASN A 53 1.71 -20.13 3.60
N PRO A 54 2.35 -21.07 2.87
CA PRO A 54 1.75 -22.37 2.57
C PRO A 54 1.36 -23.20 3.81
N ASP A 55 2.00 -22.94 4.95
CA ASP A 55 1.71 -23.60 6.24
C ASP A 55 0.53 -22.95 7.01
N GLY A 56 -0.10 -21.93 6.43
CA GLY A 56 -1.20 -21.18 7.02
C GLY A 56 -0.77 -20.05 7.97
N SER A 57 0.53 -19.84 8.18
CA SER A 57 1.03 -18.69 8.94
C SER A 57 0.97 -17.39 8.13
N VAL A 58 0.93 -16.24 8.79
CA VAL A 58 0.98 -14.93 8.14
C VAL A 58 2.31 -14.26 8.45
N ALA A 59 3.03 -13.86 7.41
CA ALA A 59 4.20 -12.99 7.52
C ALA A 59 3.79 -11.54 7.22
N VAL A 60 4.26 -10.60 8.04
CA VAL A 60 4.10 -9.16 7.82
C VAL A 60 5.48 -8.52 7.81
N ILE A 61 5.80 -7.81 6.72
CA ILE A 61 7.09 -7.15 6.52
C ILE A 61 6.83 -5.68 6.21
N ARG A 62 7.62 -4.78 6.78
CA ARG A 62 7.57 -3.36 6.42
C ARG A 62 8.01 -3.15 4.98
N GLY A 63 7.36 -2.25 4.26
CA GLY A 63 7.67 -1.98 2.86
C GLY A 63 9.14 -1.60 2.64
N ASP A 64 9.69 -0.77 3.53
CA ASP A 64 11.10 -0.34 3.53
C ASP A 64 12.11 -1.48 3.85
N GLN A 65 11.62 -2.63 4.31
CA GLN A 65 12.39 -3.84 4.58
C GLN A 65 12.08 -4.96 3.58
N HIS A 66 11.22 -4.72 2.59
CA HIS A 66 10.84 -5.75 1.63
C HIS A 66 12.05 -6.12 0.76
N PRO A 67 12.42 -7.41 0.63
CA PRO A 67 13.66 -7.83 -0.06
C PRO A 67 13.79 -7.34 -1.51
N ARG A 68 12.66 -7.12 -2.19
CA ARG A 68 12.62 -6.61 -3.58
C ARG A 68 12.58 -5.08 -3.69
N LEU A 69 12.43 -4.36 -2.58
CA LEU A 69 12.30 -2.90 -2.53
C LEU A 69 13.31 -2.20 -1.62
N VAL A 70 14.11 -2.93 -0.83
CA VAL A 70 15.09 -2.33 0.10
C VAL A 70 16.11 -1.40 -0.60
N ASP A 71 16.46 -1.71 -1.84
CA ASP A 71 17.35 -0.89 -2.68
C ASP A 71 16.59 0.01 -3.68
N TRP A 72 15.26 0.05 -3.63
CA TRP A 72 14.45 0.86 -4.53
C TRP A 72 14.55 2.35 -4.15
N ARG A 73 14.83 3.19 -5.15
CA ARG A 73 15.12 4.63 -4.96
C ARG A 73 14.05 5.58 -5.53
N GLY A 74 12.81 5.13 -5.67
CA GLY A 74 11.73 6.00 -6.15
C GLY A 74 11.63 6.17 -7.67
N GLY A 75 12.32 5.34 -8.48
CA GLY A 75 12.35 5.52 -9.94
C GLY A 75 11.03 5.18 -10.67
N LEU A 76 10.24 4.25 -10.14
CA LEU A 76 8.93 3.84 -10.64
C LEU A 76 7.97 3.82 -9.45
N ASP A 77 6.76 4.36 -9.56
CA ASP A 77 5.82 4.41 -8.44
C ASP A 77 5.44 3.00 -7.93
N LEU A 78 5.05 2.93 -6.66
CA LEU A 78 4.74 1.66 -5.97
C LEU A 78 3.56 0.93 -6.59
N GLY A 79 2.57 1.66 -7.13
CA GLY A 79 1.44 1.06 -7.82
C GLY A 79 1.86 0.33 -9.08
N SER A 80 2.74 0.92 -9.88
CA SER A 80 3.32 0.29 -11.06
C SER A 80 4.16 -0.95 -10.70
N LEU A 81 4.95 -0.90 -9.63
CA LEU A 81 5.70 -2.08 -9.15
C LEU A 81 4.78 -3.22 -8.72
N PHE A 82 3.70 -2.89 -8.01
CA PHE A 82 2.70 -3.87 -7.61
C PHE A 82 2.02 -4.50 -8.83
N ALA A 83 1.57 -3.68 -9.78
CA ALA A 83 0.91 -4.14 -11.00
C ALA A 83 1.83 -5.02 -11.88
N ALA A 84 3.14 -4.79 -11.85
CA ALA A 84 4.14 -5.62 -12.53
C ALA A 84 4.45 -6.95 -11.80
N GLY A 85 3.81 -7.23 -10.66
CA GLY A 85 4.03 -8.44 -9.88
C GLY A 85 5.35 -8.46 -9.09
N VAL A 86 5.94 -7.28 -8.84
CA VAL A 86 7.15 -7.17 -8.02
C VAL A 86 6.86 -7.47 -6.55
N LEU A 87 5.62 -7.31 -6.12
CA LEU A 87 5.17 -7.49 -4.74
C LEU A 87 4.27 -8.73 -4.54
N SER A 88 4.16 -9.58 -5.56
CA SER A 88 3.45 -10.87 -5.51
C SER A 88 4.24 -11.93 -4.75
#